data_AF-A0A6L7JHV5-F1
#
_entry.id   AF-A0A6L7JHV5-F1
#
_cell.length_a   1.000
_cell.length_b   1.000
_cell.length_c   1.000
_cell.angle_alpha   90.00
_cell.angle_beta   90.00
_cell.angle_gamma   90.00
#
_symmetry.space_group_name_H-M   'P 1'
#
loop_
_entity.id
_entity.type
_entity.pdbx_description
1 polymer ?
#
loop_
_entity_poly.entity_id
_entity_poly.type
_entity_poly.pdbx_seq_one_letter_code
_entity_poly.pdbx_strand_id
1 'polypeptide(L)'
;MSSARGSFEVNIEPEPPYLEDGGVKLNLNRVEKQYSGDMVGSARAHMLAAYTTTPGSAGYVAIEHFSGTVNGKSGSLALQHSGTMDRGEASLTVTVVPDSGTGELAGIAGTLELNSEEAGHTYVFEYELA
;
A
#
# COMPACT_ATOMS: atom_id res chain seq x y z
N MET A 1 -14.89 10.20 -11.66
CA MET A 1 -14.25 9.05 -11.01
C MET A 1 -14.17 7.87 -11.95
N SER A 2 -12.97 7.35 -12.11
CA SER A 2 -12.62 6.12 -12.81
C SER A 2 -12.27 5.05 -11.78
N SER A 3 -12.48 3.79 -12.13
CA SER A 3 -12.12 2.64 -11.30
C SER A 3 -11.08 1.80 -12.04
N ALA A 4 -10.14 1.21 -11.30
CA ALA A 4 -9.19 0.21 -11.77
C ALA A 4 -9.15 -0.95 -10.77
N ARG A 5 -9.18 -2.19 -11.26
CA ARG A 5 -9.25 -3.40 -10.44
C ARG A 5 -8.24 -4.45 -10.90
N GLY A 6 -7.81 -5.28 -9.95
CA GLY A 6 -6.93 -6.38 -10.27
C GLY A 6 -6.35 -7.04 -9.04
N SER A 7 -5.20 -7.68 -9.24
CA SER A 7 -4.46 -8.40 -8.22
C SER A 7 -3.06 -7.84 -8.05
N PHE A 8 -2.44 -8.14 -6.91
CA PHE A 8 -1.03 -7.88 -6.70
C PHE A 8 -0.36 -9.00 -5.93
N GLU A 9 0.91 -9.22 -6.24
CA GLU A 9 1.82 -10.01 -5.40
C GLU A 9 2.59 -9.06 -4.50
N VAL A 10 2.94 -9.52 -3.29
CA VAL A 10 3.69 -8.74 -2.32
C VAL A 10 4.81 -9.58 -1.73
N ASN A 11 6.02 -9.00 -1.70
CA ASN A 11 7.17 -9.51 -0.98
C ASN A 11 7.53 -8.52 0.13
N ILE A 12 7.72 -9.02 1.35
CA ILE A 12 8.07 -8.20 2.51
C ILE A 12 9.40 -8.71 3.08
N GLU A 13 10.39 -7.85 3.09
CA GLU A 13 11.70 -8.08 3.70
C GLU A 13 11.78 -7.30 5.02
N PRO A 14 11.58 -7.98 6.16
CA PRO A 14 11.64 -7.33 7.46
C PRO A 14 13.09 -7.01 7.84
N GLU A 15 13.33 -5.79 8.34
CA GLU A 15 14.55 -5.47 9.08
C GLU A 15 14.38 -5.88 10.55
N PRO A 16 15.49 -6.11 11.28
CA PRO A 16 15.45 -6.29 12.72
C PRO A 16 14.74 -5.11 13.42
N PRO A 17 14.00 -5.36 14.51
CA PRO A 17 13.40 -4.29 15.29
C PRO A 17 14.46 -3.29 15.76
N TYR A 18 14.19 -1.99 15.54
CA TYR A 18 15.07 -0.91 16.03
C TYR A 18 14.67 -0.45 17.44
N LEU A 19 13.50 -0.86 17.91
CA LEU A 19 13.03 -0.66 19.27
C LEU A 19 12.26 -1.88 19.74
N GLU A 20 12.62 -2.37 20.92
CA GLU A 20 11.83 -3.33 21.70
C GLU A 20 11.77 -2.84 23.15
N ASP A 21 10.60 -2.36 23.58
CA ASP A 21 10.38 -1.87 24.95
C ASP A 21 8.94 -2.10 25.38
N GLY A 22 8.74 -2.49 26.64
CA GLY A 22 7.39 -2.68 27.21
C GLY A 22 6.50 -3.68 26.47
N GLY A 23 7.07 -4.60 25.69
CA GLY A 23 6.31 -5.54 24.85
C GLY A 23 5.84 -4.96 23.50
N VAL A 24 6.28 -3.75 23.14
CA VAL A 24 6.11 -3.17 21.82
C VAL A 24 7.37 -3.38 21.00
N LYS A 25 7.21 -3.80 19.74
CA LYS A 25 8.30 -3.95 18.78
C LYS A 25 8.07 -3.02 17.59
N LEU A 26 9.06 -2.20 17.26
CA LEU A 26 9.04 -1.34 16.08
C LEU A 26 10.08 -1.81 15.07
N ASN A 27 9.68 -1.99 13.81
CA ASN A 27 10.61 -2.35 12.74
C ASN A 27 10.32 -1.59 11.44
N LEU A 28 11.33 -1.58 10.57
CA LEU A 28 11.22 -1.15 9.19
C LEU A 28 11.12 -2.40 8.31
N ASN A 29 10.30 -2.35 7.28
CA ASN A 29 10.16 -3.43 6.31
C ASN A 29 10.30 -2.83 4.92
N ARG A 30 11.09 -3.48 4.06
CA ARG A 30 11.11 -3.20 2.63
C ARG A 30 10.02 -4.02 1.98
N VAL A 31 9.22 -3.39 1.13
CA VAL A 31 8.10 -4.04 0.46
C VAL A 31 8.27 -3.87 -1.04
N GLU A 32 8.15 -4.95 -1.77
CA GLU A 32 8.02 -4.93 -3.23
C GLU A 32 6.66 -5.52 -3.62
N LYS A 33 6.02 -4.92 -4.62
CA LYS A 33 4.75 -5.39 -5.17
C LYS A 33 4.80 -5.48 -6.67
N GLN A 34 4.06 -6.44 -7.21
CA GLN A 34 3.79 -6.57 -8.63
C GLN A 34 2.29 -6.51 -8.86
N TYR A 35 1.81 -5.47 -9.53
CA TYR A 35 0.39 -5.27 -9.86
C TYR A 35 0.07 -5.86 -11.24
N SER A 36 -1.12 -6.45 -11.34
CA SER A 36 -1.72 -6.99 -12.56
C SER A 36 -3.19 -6.58 -12.69
N GLY A 37 -3.74 -6.62 -13.91
CA GLY A 37 -5.10 -6.17 -14.21
C GLY A 37 -5.10 -4.77 -14.81
N ASP A 38 -5.95 -3.89 -14.29
CA ASP A 38 -6.06 -2.51 -14.77
C ASP A 38 -4.86 -1.63 -14.40
N MET A 39 -4.24 -1.92 -13.25
CA MET A 39 -2.88 -1.48 -12.91
C MET A 39 -1.87 -2.57 -13.28
N VAL A 40 -0.90 -2.23 -14.13
CA VAL A 40 0.20 -3.13 -14.52
C VAL A 40 1.52 -2.44 -14.23
N GLY A 41 2.29 -2.98 -13.29
CA GLY A 41 3.54 -2.34 -12.90
C GLY A 41 4.11 -2.87 -11.60
N SER A 42 5.24 -2.31 -11.19
CA SER A 42 5.88 -2.66 -9.93
C SER A 42 5.77 -1.51 -8.94
N ALA A 43 5.79 -1.82 -7.66
CA ALA A 43 5.89 -0.82 -6.62
C ALA A 43 6.91 -1.21 -5.56
N ARG A 44 7.52 -0.20 -4.95
CA ARG A 44 8.43 -0.34 -3.82
C ARG A 44 7.98 0.55 -2.68
N ALA A 45 7.99 0.03 -1.47
CA ALA A 45 7.62 0.79 -0.29
C ALA A 45 8.60 0.55 0.86
N HIS A 46 8.64 1.52 1.77
CA HIS A 46 9.13 1.32 3.12
C HIS A 46 7.95 1.38 4.09
N MET A 47 7.83 0.36 4.93
CA MET A 47 6.76 0.21 5.93
C MET A 47 7.36 0.23 7.32
N LEU A 48 6.96 1.20 8.14
CA LEU A 48 7.21 1.19 9.58
C LEU A 48 6.03 0.48 10.26
N ALA A 49 6.32 -0.55 11.05
CA ALA A 49 5.29 -1.30 11.76
C ALA A 49 5.56 -1.30 13.27
N ALA A 50 4.46 -1.32 14.03
CA ALA A 50 4.41 -1.46 15.47
C ALA A 50 3.61 -2.70 15.83
N TYR A 51 4.24 -3.65 16.50
CA TYR A 51 3.61 -4.86 17.02
C TYR A 51 3.48 -4.76 18.53
N THR A 52 2.34 -5.19 19.07
CA THR A 52 2.10 -5.22 20.51
C THR A 52 2.04 -6.66 21.01
N THR A 53 2.05 -6.85 22.34
CA THR A 53 1.80 -8.16 22.96
C THR A 53 0.35 -8.62 22.86
N THR A 54 -0.59 -7.70 22.55
CA THR A 54 -2.00 -8.06 22.43
C THR A 54 -2.25 -8.67 21.05
N PRO A 55 -2.68 -9.94 20.97
CA PRO A 55 -2.95 -10.58 19.69
C PRO A 55 -3.93 -9.77 18.83
N GLY A 56 -3.63 -9.68 17.53
CA GLY A 56 -4.43 -8.90 16.60
C GLY A 56 -4.35 -7.37 16.78
N SER A 57 -3.44 -6.85 17.61
CA SER A 57 -3.24 -5.41 17.78
C SER A 57 -1.87 -4.96 17.26
N ALA A 58 -1.89 -4.07 16.27
CA ALA A 58 -0.71 -3.57 15.57
C ALA A 58 -1.03 -2.26 14.83
N GLY A 59 -0.01 -1.53 14.40
CA GLY A 59 -0.15 -0.36 13.54
C GLY A 59 0.96 -0.33 12.50
N TYR A 60 0.69 0.31 11.36
CA TYR A 60 1.73 0.56 10.38
C TYR A 60 1.47 1.83 9.56
N VAL A 61 2.55 2.38 9.01
CA VAL A 61 2.52 3.41 7.97
C VAL A 61 3.51 3.03 6.88
N ALA A 62 3.19 3.39 5.63
CA ALA A 62 4.10 3.17 4.51
C ALA A 62 3.95 4.26 3.44
N ILE A 63 5.04 4.54 2.74
CA ILE A 63 5.02 5.25 1.47
C ILE A 63 5.47 4.27 0.39
N GLU A 64 4.59 4.03 -0.57
CA GLU A 64 4.79 3.16 -1.73
C GLU A 64 4.96 4.02 -2.97
N HIS A 65 5.92 3.71 -3.83
CA HIS A 65 6.07 4.32 -5.15
C HIS A 65 5.77 3.27 -6.23
N PHE A 66 4.69 3.46 -6.96
CA PHE A 66 4.25 2.65 -8.08
C PHE A 66 4.81 3.20 -9.40
N SER A 67 5.23 2.32 -10.30
CA SER A 67 5.63 2.65 -11.67
C SER A 67 5.04 1.63 -12.64
N GLY A 68 4.30 2.12 -13.64
CA GLY A 68 3.60 1.25 -14.59
C GLY A 68 2.49 1.96 -15.36
N THR A 69 1.40 1.24 -15.60
CA THR A 69 0.20 1.79 -16.24
C THR A 69 -1.02 1.66 -15.33
N VAL A 70 -1.95 2.61 -15.44
CA VAL A 70 -3.29 2.55 -14.83
C VAL A 70 -4.31 2.76 -15.95
N ASN A 71 -5.17 1.78 -16.22
CA ASN A 71 -6.09 1.78 -17.38
C ASN A 71 -5.37 2.14 -18.70
N GLY A 72 -4.15 1.61 -18.88
CA GLY A 72 -3.32 1.86 -20.06
C GLY A 72 -2.54 3.18 -20.07
N LYS A 73 -2.75 4.10 -19.13
CA LYS A 73 -2.02 5.37 -19.01
C LYS A 73 -0.70 5.15 -18.28
N SER A 74 0.41 5.51 -18.90
CA SER A 74 1.76 5.26 -18.37
C SER A 74 2.25 6.36 -17.44
N GLY A 75 2.83 5.98 -16.31
CA GLY A 75 3.41 6.92 -15.35
C GLY A 75 3.86 6.27 -14.06
N SER A 76 4.06 7.11 -13.05
CA SER A 76 4.32 6.70 -11.67
C SER A 76 3.48 7.54 -10.72
N LEU A 77 3.30 7.07 -9.49
CA LEU A 77 2.67 7.81 -8.40
C LEU A 77 3.13 7.27 -7.06
N ALA A 78 2.97 8.06 -6.00
CA ALA A 78 3.18 7.62 -4.63
C ALA A 78 1.85 7.38 -3.91
N LEU A 79 1.79 6.32 -3.12
CA LEU A 79 0.67 5.95 -2.26
C LEU A 79 1.10 6.05 -0.79
N GLN A 80 0.28 6.69 0.04
CA GLN A 80 0.45 6.74 1.48
C GLN A 80 -0.52 5.78 2.16
N HIS A 81 0.01 4.90 3.01
CA HIS A 81 -0.73 3.94 3.80
C HIS A 81 -0.78 4.34 5.28
N SER A 82 -1.93 4.15 5.90
CA SER A 82 -2.11 4.20 7.36
C SER A 82 -3.01 3.05 7.78
N GLY A 83 -2.43 2.06 8.46
CA GLY A 83 -3.13 0.85 8.90
C GLY A 83 -3.14 0.71 10.41
N THR A 84 -4.26 0.27 10.96
CA THR A 84 -4.41 -0.08 12.38
C THR A 84 -5.19 -1.39 12.51
N MET A 85 -4.69 -2.26 13.39
CA MET A 85 -5.37 -3.45 13.84
C MET A 85 -5.72 -3.25 15.31
N ASP A 86 -7.00 -3.27 15.66
CA ASP A 86 -7.49 -3.25 17.05
C ASP A 86 -8.10 -4.61 17.37
N ARG A 87 -7.33 -5.47 18.04
CA ARG A 87 -7.79 -6.80 18.51
C ARG A 87 -8.48 -7.62 17.41
N GLY A 88 -7.94 -7.57 16.19
CA GLY A 88 -8.48 -8.28 15.02
C GLY A 88 -9.37 -7.44 14.11
N GLU A 89 -9.80 -6.25 14.53
CA GLU A 89 -10.51 -5.30 13.68
C GLU A 89 -9.51 -4.47 12.87
N ALA A 90 -9.51 -4.66 11.54
CA ALA A 90 -8.61 -3.97 10.63
C ALA A 90 -9.22 -2.67 10.11
N SER A 91 -8.43 -1.61 10.08
CA SER A 91 -8.72 -0.38 9.36
C SER A 91 -7.51 0.03 8.52
N LEU A 92 -7.76 0.42 7.29
CA LEU A 92 -6.70 0.82 6.36
C LEU A 92 -7.19 1.97 5.48
N THR A 93 -6.35 2.99 5.38
CA THR A 93 -6.49 4.04 4.37
C THR A 93 -5.25 4.04 3.49
N VAL A 94 -5.45 3.97 2.17
CA VAL A 94 -4.40 4.18 1.17
C VAL A 94 -4.84 5.27 0.21
N THR A 95 -4.00 6.30 0.07
CA THR A 95 -4.31 7.52 -0.70
C THR A 95 -3.17 7.87 -1.63
N VAL A 96 -3.48 8.41 -2.80
CA VAL A 96 -2.47 9.02 -3.67
C VAL A 96 -1.89 10.24 -2.95
N VAL A 97 -0.56 10.31 -2.86
CA VAL A 97 0.14 11.52 -2.40
C VAL A 97 -0.10 12.62 -3.44
N PRO A 98 -0.61 13.80 -3.05
CA PRO A 98 -0.86 14.90 -3.99
C PRO A 98 0.36 15.22 -4.84
N ASP A 99 0.13 15.51 -6.12
CA ASP A 99 1.15 15.90 -7.11
C ASP A 99 2.27 14.87 -7.34
N SER A 100 2.13 13.64 -6.85
CA SER A 100 3.12 12.58 -7.05
C SER A 100 3.01 11.88 -8.42
N GLY A 101 1.88 12.06 -9.11
CA GLY A 101 1.62 11.51 -10.43
C GLY A 101 2.59 12.04 -11.49
N THR A 102 3.11 11.16 -12.35
CA THR A 102 4.00 11.52 -13.47
C THR A 102 3.49 11.01 -14.80
N GLY A 103 4.05 11.51 -15.91
CA GLY A 103 3.67 11.08 -17.25
C GLY A 103 2.20 11.33 -17.53
N GLU A 104 1.50 10.31 -18.02
CA GLU A 104 0.05 10.37 -18.28
C GLU A 104 -0.79 10.26 -17.00
N LEU A 105 -0.17 10.02 -15.84
CA LEU A 105 -0.80 10.02 -14.52
C LEU A 105 -0.59 11.34 -13.78
N ALA A 106 -0.02 12.36 -14.41
CA ALA A 106 0.13 13.69 -13.81
C ALA A 106 -1.24 14.26 -13.40
N GLY A 107 -1.36 14.72 -12.15
CA GLY A 107 -2.61 15.22 -11.59
C GLY A 107 -3.58 14.14 -11.09
N ILE A 108 -3.16 12.87 -11.03
CA ILE A 108 -3.98 11.80 -10.46
C ILE A 108 -4.23 12.02 -8.96
N ALA A 109 -5.47 11.77 -8.53
CA ALA A 109 -5.87 11.75 -7.13
C ALA A 109 -6.82 10.58 -6.88
N GLY A 110 -6.77 9.95 -5.71
CA GLY A 110 -7.63 8.80 -5.44
C GLY A 110 -7.28 8.00 -4.20
N THR A 111 -8.02 6.91 -3.99
CA THR A 111 -7.90 5.97 -2.87
C THR A 111 -7.80 4.55 -3.37
N LEU A 112 -6.91 3.76 -2.77
CA LEU A 112 -6.70 2.35 -3.08
C LEU A 112 -7.22 1.48 -1.95
N GLU A 113 -8.20 0.64 -2.23
CA GLU A 113 -8.65 -0.40 -1.32
C GLU A 113 -7.86 -1.67 -1.60
N LEU A 114 -7.35 -2.31 -0.55
CA LEU A 114 -6.64 -3.58 -0.63
C LEU A 114 -7.46 -4.65 0.09
N ASN A 115 -7.68 -5.76 -0.59
CA ASN A 115 -8.38 -6.91 -0.04
C ASN A 115 -7.45 -8.12 -0.04
N SER A 116 -7.60 -8.96 0.98
CA SER A 116 -6.88 -10.23 1.07
C SER A 116 -7.92 -11.34 1.19
N GLU A 117 -7.97 -12.21 0.20
CA GLU A 117 -8.86 -13.36 0.15
C GLU A 117 -8.04 -14.66 0.05
N GLU A 118 -8.67 -15.83 0.21
CA GLU A 118 -7.99 -17.13 0.05
C GLU A 118 -7.30 -17.28 -1.33
N ALA A 119 -7.80 -16.58 -2.36
CA ALA A 119 -7.28 -16.60 -3.71
C ALA A 119 -6.07 -15.65 -3.94
N GLY A 120 -5.69 -14.83 -2.96
CA GLY A 120 -4.60 -13.86 -3.05
C GLY A 120 -5.01 -12.43 -2.72
N HIS A 121 -4.13 -11.47 -3.02
CA HIS A 121 -4.40 -10.06 -2.78
C HIS A 121 -4.99 -9.36 -4.00
N THR A 122 -6.06 -8.59 -3.78
CA THR A 122 -6.75 -7.81 -4.80
C THR A 122 -6.83 -6.34 -4.41
N TYR A 123 -7.09 -5.48 -5.39
CA TYR A 123 -7.27 -4.06 -5.15
C TYR A 123 -8.45 -3.48 -5.93
N VAL A 124 -8.98 -2.38 -5.40
CA VAL A 124 -9.88 -1.45 -6.11
C VAL A 124 -9.29 -0.06 -5.98
N PHE A 125 -8.95 0.57 -7.09
CA PHE A 125 -8.43 1.92 -7.14
C PHE A 125 -9.49 2.86 -7.72
N GLU A 126 -10.05 3.71 -6.86
CA GLU A 126 -10.95 4.77 -7.28
C GLU A 126 -10.16 6.07 -7.42
N TYR A 127 -10.19 6.67 -8.60
CA TYR A 127 -9.35 7.83 -8.91
C TYR A 127 -9.99 8.84 -9.86
N GLU A 128 -9.44 10.04 -9.84
CA GLU A 128 -9.70 11.13 -10.76
C GLU A 128 -8.40 11.49 -11.46
N LEU A 129 -8.50 11.77 -12.76
CA LEU A 129 -7.39 12.16 -13.60
C LEU A 129 -7.96 13.07 -14.68
N ALA A 130 -7.44 14.30 -14.73
CA ALA A 130 -7.93 15.37 -15.60
C ALA A 130 -7.73 15.05 -17.10
#